data_AF-W9RVE0-F1
#
_entry.id   AF-W9RVE0-F1
#
_cell.length_a   1.000
_cell.length_b   1.000
_cell.length_c   1.000
_cell.angle_alpha   90.00
_cell.angle_beta   90.00
_cell.angle_gamma   90.00
#
_symmetry.space_group_name_H-M   'P 1'
#
loop_
_entity.id
_entity.type
_entity.pdbx_description
1 polymer ?
#
loop_
_entity_poly.entity_id
_entity_poly.type
_entity_poly.pdbx_seq_one_letter_code
_entity_poly.pdbx_strand_id
1 'polypeptide(L)'
;MDVIEDEKSKDVYEALQDLYGNILDKERHTSAKMTCEKNVNLSLEPRNEKYLEFLRFQSDIHDTPVRLAAWKALTNARVLELLPPLESCFGEAEGYLQPIEDNAEIIEAYVKSWTSGALDRAASRGSIAYVLVLHHLSHFIFHSSTGDKLLLRNKLVRSLLRDFSLKQHHEAMLLNLIQYEEKASSQTINLKDDLQLYSNINKRLDVLTEACEQNSSLLNEVKKLKSLVQNTVS
;
A
#
# COMPACT_ATOMS: atom_id res chain seq x y z
N MET A 1 -2.59 23.12 13.05
CA MET A 1 -3.29 22.47 11.93
C MET A 1 -3.12 23.42 10.76
N ASP A 2 -1.87 23.73 10.38
CA ASP A 2 -1.54 25.04 9.77
C ASP A 2 -1.00 24.93 8.35
N VAL A 3 -1.02 23.74 7.74
CA VAL A 3 -0.51 23.54 6.36
C VAL A 3 -1.53 24.03 5.31
N ILE A 4 -2.78 24.29 5.69
CA ILE A 4 -3.85 24.74 4.78
C ILE A 4 -4.01 26.27 4.81
N GLU A 5 -3.27 26.98 5.67
CA GLU A 5 -3.36 28.45 5.77
C GLU A 5 -2.46 29.18 4.77
N ASP A 6 -1.56 28.48 4.08
CA ASP A 6 -0.78 29.07 2.99
C ASP A 6 -1.68 29.19 1.76
N GLU A 7 -2.05 30.42 1.42
CA GLU A 7 -2.94 30.79 0.31
C GLU A 7 -2.51 30.12 -1.01
N LYS A 8 -1.19 29.98 -1.21
CA LYS A 8 -0.61 29.28 -2.36
C LYS A 8 -0.89 27.78 -2.39
N SER A 9 -0.89 27.13 -1.22
CA SER A 9 -1.19 25.71 -1.12
C SER A 9 -2.67 25.45 -1.42
N LYS A 10 -3.57 26.33 -0.97
CA LYS A 10 -5.00 26.27 -1.28
C LYS A 10 -5.26 26.36 -2.79
N ASP A 11 -4.65 27.33 -3.47
CA ASP A 11 -4.81 27.51 -4.91
C ASP A 11 -4.33 26.29 -5.71
N VAL A 12 -3.23 25.65 -5.27
CA VAL A 12 -2.73 24.42 -5.90
C VAL A 12 -3.70 23.25 -5.71
N TYR A 13 -4.29 23.10 -4.51
CA TYR A 13 -5.31 22.07 -4.27
C TYR A 13 -6.58 22.31 -5.07
N GLU A 14 -7.08 23.55 -5.15
CA GLU A 14 -8.24 23.90 -5.99
C GLU A 14 -7.96 23.60 -7.47
N ALA A 15 -6.80 24.01 -8.00
CA ALA A 15 -6.42 23.74 -9.37
C ALA A 15 -6.31 22.23 -9.68
N LEU A 16 -5.73 21.44 -8.75
CA LEU A 16 -5.66 19.98 -8.90
C LEU A 16 -7.04 19.34 -8.84
N GLN A 17 -7.91 19.80 -7.94
CA GLN A 17 -9.28 19.31 -7.81
C GLN A 17 -10.11 19.59 -9.06
N ASP A 18 -9.98 20.80 -9.63
CA ASP A 18 -10.66 21.18 -10.86
C ASP A 18 -10.13 20.39 -12.06
N LEU A 19 -8.81 20.21 -12.17
CA LEU A 19 -8.20 19.42 -13.24
C LEU A 19 -8.67 17.96 -13.19
N TYR A 20 -8.59 17.32 -12.02
CA TYR A 20 -9.06 15.95 -11.84
C TYR A 20 -10.57 15.81 -12.05
N GLY A 21 -11.34 16.77 -11.53
CA GLY A 21 -12.79 16.81 -11.71
C GLY A 21 -13.17 16.87 -13.19
N ASN A 22 -12.54 17.75 -13.96
CA ASN A 22 -12.78 17.89 -15.38
C ASN A 22 -12.36 16.66 -16.19
N ILE A 23 -11.25 16.00 -15.85
CA ILE A 23 -10.82 14.76 -16.49
C ILE A 23 -11.84 13.66 -16.22
N LEU A 24 -12.22 13.46 -14.96
CA LEU A 24 -13.22 12.46 -14.56
C LEU A 24 -14.58 12.70 -15.23
N ASP A 25 -15.01 13.95 -15.34
CA ASP A 25 -16.30 14.30 -15.93
C ASP A 25 -16.31 14.07 -17.44
N LYS A 26 -15.21 14.41 -18.14
CA LYS A 26 -15.03 14.08 -19.56
C LYS A 26 -15.01 12.58 -19.82
N GLU A 27 -14.34 11.81 -18.96
CA GLU A 27 -14.30 10.34 -19.09
C GLU A 27 -15.67 9.71 -18.82
N ARG A 28 -16.39 10.18 -17.79
CA ARG A 28 -17.78 9.76 -17.52
C ARG A 28 -18.71 10.08 -18.68
N HIS A 29 -18.60 11.27 -19.28
CA HIS A 29 -19.39 11.66 -20.44
C HIS A 29 -19.04 10.85 -21.70
N THR A 30 -17.77 10.49 -21.88
CA THR A 30 -17.31 9.67 -23.01
C THR A 30 -17.78 8.22 -22.86
N SER A 31 -17.70 7.67 -21.65
CA SER A 31 -18.23 6.34 -21.30
C SER A 31 -19.76 6.27 -21.44
N ALA A 32 -20.48 7.31 -20.99
CA ALA A 32 -21.93 7.39 -21.13
C ALA A 32 -22.38 7.49 -22.60
N LYS A 33 -21.67 8.25 -23.43
CA LYS A 33 -21.93 8.31 -24.88
C LYS A 33 -21.72 6.95 -25.58
N MET A 34 -20.60 6.27 -25.28
CA MET A 34 -20.34 4.92 -25.84
C MET A 34 -21.34 3.87 -25.38
N THR A 35 -21.85 3.97 -24.16
CA THR A 35 -22.87 3.04 -23.63
C THR A 35 -24.23 3.26 -24.29
N CYS A 36 -24.60 4.52 -24.58
CA CYS A 36 -25.80 4.86 -25.34
C CYS A 36 -25.73 4.42 -26.82
N GLU A 37 -24.56 4.48 -27.45
CA GLU A 37 -24.37 4.00 -28.84
C GLU A 37 -24.39 2.48 -28.95
N LYS A 38 -23.86 1.75 -27.96
CA LYS A 38 -23.89 0.27 -27.93
C LYS A 38 -25.26 -0.32 -27.65
N ASN A 39 -26.16 0.39 -26.97
CA ASN A 39 -27.51 -0.09 -26.68
C ASN A 39 -28.43 -0.17 -27.91
N VAL A 40 -27.97 0.26 -29.10
CA VAL A 40 -28.70 0.05 -30.37
C VAL A 40 -28.29 -1.26 -31.06
N ASN A 41 -27.17 -1.90 -30.67
CA ASN A 41 -26.73 -3.16 -31.28
C ASN A 41 -26.29 -4.17 -30.21
N LEU A 42 -27.19 -5.07 -29.85
CA LEU A 42 -26.87 -6.28 -29.07
C LEU A 42 -25.81 -7.12 -29.82
N SER A 43 -24.60 -7.20 -29.28
CA SER A 43 -23.71 -8.34 -29.48
C SER A 43 -22.73 -8.46 -28.32
N LEU A 44 -22.73 -9.61 -27.66
CA LEU A 44 -21.75 -10.01 -26.65
C LEU A 44 -20.40 -10.22 -27.34
N GLU A 45 -19.46 -9.29 -27.17
CA GLU A 45 -18.06 -9.48 -27.51
C GLU A 45 -17.15 -9.03 -26.33
N PRO A 46 -15.95 -9.65 -26.20
CA PRO A 46 -15.22 -9.73 -24.95
C PRO A 46 -14.71 -8.35 -24.53
N ARG A 47 -14.67 -8.14 -23.20
CA ARG A 47 -14.12 -6.97 -22.53
C ARG A 47 -12.83 -6.51 -23.22
N ASN A 48 -12.92 -5.35 -23.87
CA ASN A 48 -11.82 -4.69 -24.56
C ASN A 48 -10.64 -4.44 -23.61
N GLU A 49 -9.55 -5.19 -23.80
CA GLU A 49 -8.27 -5.04 -23.10
C GLU A 49 -7.69 -3.62 -23.19
N LYS A 50 -8.12 -2.82 -24.18
CA LYS A 50 -7.66 -1.45 -24.42
C LYS A 50 -8.08 -0.43 -23.34
N TYR A 51 -9.07 -0.75 -22.50
CA TYR A 51 -9.55 0.16 -21.44
C TYR A 51 -8.84 -0.08 -20.10
N LEU A 52 -8.04 -1.15 -19.98
CA LEU A 52 -7.29 -1.48 -18.76
C LEU A 52 -6.04 -0.60 -18.59
N GLU A 53 -5.61 0.10 -19.64
CA GLU A 53 -4.41 0.95 -19.61
C GLU A 53 -4.62 2.26 -18.83
N PHE A 54 -5.87 2.66 -18.56
CA PHE A 54 -6.21 4.05 -18.26
C PHE A 54 -6.32 4.45 -16.77
N LEU A 55 -6.06 3.53 -15.84
CA LEU A 55 -6.09 3.83 -14.39
C LEU A 55 -4.92 3.21 -13.64
N ARG A 56 -3.74 3.28 -14.25
CA ARG A 56 -2.50 3.01 -13.53
C ARG A 56 -2.13 4.25 -12.74
N PHE A 57 -2.45 4.24 -11.45
CA PHE A 57 -2.15 5.31 -10.49
C PHE A 57 -0.65 5.69 -10.46
N GLN A 58 0.20 4.82 -11.02
CA GLN A 58 1.63 4.97 -11.11
C GLN A 58 2.19 5.17 -12.54
N SER A 59 1.40 4.96 -13.61
CA SER A 59 1.84 5.26 -14.99
C SER A 59 1.43 6.63 -15.50
N ASP A 60 0.36 7.24 -14.98
CA ASP A 60 -0.08 8.56 -15.50
C ASP A 60 0.28 9.70 -14.52
N ILE A 61 0.47 9.38 -13.24
CA ILE A 61 1.06 10.27 -12.23
C ILE A 61 2.50 9.80 -11.96
N HIS A 62 3.38 9.96 -12.93
CA HIS A 62 4.80 9.60 -12.78
C HIS A 62 5.54 10.49 -11.77
N ASP A 63 4.98 11.64 -11.40
CA ASP A 63 5.69 12.60 -10.58
C ASP A 63 5.63 12.20 -9.10
N THR A 64 6.74 11.64 -8.61
CA THR A 64 6.96 11.31 -7.20
C THR A 64 6.52 12.42 -6.24
N PRO A 65 6.85 13.71 -6.46
CA PRO A 65 6.32 14.84 -5.70
C PRO A 65 4.78 14.85 -5.58
N VAL A 66 4.06 14.62 -6.69
CA VAL A 66 2.58 14.61 -6.69
C VAL A 66 2.05 13.45 -5.88
N ARG A 67 2.58 12.23 -6.08
CA ARG A 67 2.16 11.04 -5.32
C ARG A 67 2.43 11.20 -3.83
N LEU A 68 3.60 11.73 -3.48
CA LEU A 68 3.98 12.02 -2.10
C LEU A 68 3.08 13.09 -1.47
N ALA A 69 2.79 14.18 -2.19
CA ALA A 69 1.91 15.24 -1.73
C ALA A 69 0.48 14.71 -1.52
N ALA A 70 -0.06 13.94 -2.47
CA ALA A 70 -1.36 13.30 -2.36
C ALA A 70 -1.43 12.36 -1.15
N TRP A 71 -0.42 11.50 -0.95
CA TRP A 71 -0.37 10.61 0.20
C TRP A 71 -0.33 11.38 1.53
N LYS A 72 0.51 12.42 1.62
CA LYS A 72 0.60 13.29 2.80
C LYS A 72 -0.73 14.01 3.06
N ALA A 73 -1.40 14.51 2.02
CA ALA A 73 -2.68 15.18 2.13
C ALA A 73 -3.76 14.23 2.70
N LEU A 74 -3.90 13.03 2.12
CA LEU A 74 -4.86 12.01 2.58
C LEU A 74 -4.57 11.56 4.01
N THR A 75 -3.28 11.36 4.34
CA THR A 75 -2.82 10.99 5.68
C THR A 75 -3.15 12.08 6.70
N ASN A 76 -2.84 13.34 6.38
CA ASN A 76 -3.07 14.48 7.28
C ASN A 76 -4.56 14.75 7.49
N ALA A 77 -5.37 14.60 6.44
CA ALA A 77 -6.82 14.71 6.51
C ALA A 77 -7.49 13.49 7.20
N ARG A 78 -6.74 12.39 7.41
CA ARG A 78 -7.23 11.12 7.97
C ARG A 78 -8.42 10.56 7.19
N VAL A 79 -8.27 10.48 5.87
CA VAL A 79 -9.32 10.01 4.94
C VAL A 79 -8.90 8.80 4.11
N LEU A 80 -7.79 8.15 4.47
CA LEU A 80 -7.30 6.95 3.77
C LEU A 80 -8.34 5.81 3.76
N GLU A 81 -9.23 5.79 4.76
CA GLU A 81 -10.34 4.83 4.86
C GLU A 81 -11.54 5.11 3.94
N LEU A 82 -11.54 6.24 3.24
CA LEU A 82 -12.58 6.58 2.25
C LEU A 82 -12.29 5.97 0.87
N LEU A 83 -11.04 5.54 0.64
CA LEU A 83 -10.70 4.84 -0.60
C LEU A 83 -11.33 3.44 -0.60
N PRO A 84 -11.80 2.95 -1.76
CA PRO A 84 -12.45 1.65 -1.86
C PRO A 84 -11.48 0.50 -1.55
N PRO A 85 -11.98 -0.68 -1.18
CA PRO A 85 -11.20 -1.92 -1.22
C PRO A 85 -10.69 -2.21 -2.63
N LEU A 86 -9.56 -2.93 -2.72
CA LEU A 86 -8.91 -3.24 -4.00
C LEU A 86 -9.83 -4.00 -4.96
N GLU A 87 -10.67 -4.90 -4.43
CA GLU A 87 -11.63 -5.71 -5.20
C GLU A 87 -12.78 -4.87 -5.77
N SER A 88 -12.98 -3.66 -5.23
CA SER A 88 -14.00 -2.70 -5.68
C SER A 88 -13.43 -1.62 -6.59
N CYS A 89 -12.13 -1.66 -6.87
CA CYS A 89 -11.49 -0.76 -7.81
C CYS A 89 -11.78 -1.18 -9.26
N PHE A 90 -11.75 -0.19 -10.17
CA PHE A 90 -12.05 -0.43 -11.58
C PHE A 90 -10.90 -1.13 -12.34
N GLY A 91 -9.65 -0.90 -11.93
CA GLY A 91 -8.47 -1.51 -12.55
C GLY A 91 -8.09 -2.87 -11.94
N GLU A 92 -7.23 -3.59 -12.65
CA GLU A 92 -6.56 -4.77 -12.11
C GLU A 92 -5.64 -4.41 -10.94
N ALA A 93 -5.39 -5.36 -10.04
CA ALA A 93 -4.59 -5.15 -8.84
C ALA A 93 -3.18 -4.63 -9.18
N GLU A 94 -2.58 -5.20 -10.23
CA GLU A 94 -1.29 -4.83 -10.78
C GLU A 94 -1.26 -3.35 -11.19
N GLY A 95 -2.37 -2.81 -11.68
CA GLY A 95 -2.47 -1.40 -12.07
C GLY A 95 -2.33 -0.42 -10.90
N TYR A 96 -2.60 -0.86 -9.68
CA TYR A 96 -2.44 -0.07 -8.46
C TYR A 96 -1.15 -0.39 -7.72
N LEU A 97 -0.72 -1.66 -7.75
CA LEU A 97 0.39 -2.16 -6.93
C LEU A 97 1.75 -2.10 -7.65
N GLN A 98 1.76 -2.01 -8.98
CA GLN A 98 2.99 -2.00 -9.77
C GLN A 98 3.21 -0.66 -10.50
N PRO A 99 4.47 -0.21 -10.65
CA PRO A 99 5.71 -0.84 -10.15
C PRO A 99 5.91 -0.74 -8.63
N ILE A 100 6.77 -1.61 -8.07
CA ILE A 100 7.19 -1.51 -6.67
C ILE A 100 7.77 -0.12 -6.37
N GLU A 101 7.24 0.54 -5.34
CA GLU A 101 7.77 1.80 -4.84
C GLU A 101 9.18 1.61 -4.24
N ASP A 102 10.12 2.43 -4.71
CA ASP A 102 11.50 2.42 -4.25
C ASP A 102 11.99 3.80 -3.79
N ASN A 103 11.16 4.83 -3.91
CA ASN A 103 11.46 6.17 -3.46
C ASN A 103 11.44 6.26 -1.93
N ALA A 104 12.57 6.68 -1.35
CA ALA A 104 12.75 6.79 0.09
C ALA A 104 11.68 7.64 0.78
N GLU A 105 11.29 8.78 0.20
CA GLU A 105 10.35 9.71 0.83
C GLU A 105 8.93 9.15 0.88
N ILE A 106 8.51 8.42 -0.16
CA ILE A 106 7.20 7.77 -0.21
C ILE A 106 7.15 6.61 0.79
N ILE A 107 8.18 5.77 0.81
CA ILE A 107 8.28 4.64 1.76
C ILE A 107 8.29 5.16 3.21
N GLU A 108 9.01 6.24 3.50
CA GLU A 108 8.96 6.90 4.81
C GLU A 108 7.57 7.45 5.14
N ALA A 109 6.87 8.04 4.16
CA ALA A 109 5.51 8.54 4.34
C ALA A 109 4.50 7.42 4.63
N TYR A 110 4.68 6.24 4.03
CA TYR A 110 3.90 5.03 4.35
C TYR A 110 4.10 4.62 5.81
N VAL A 111 5.34 4.45 6.26
CA VAL A 111 5.63 4.11 7.68
C VAL A 111 5.16 5.20 8.64
N LYS A 112 5.24 6.47 8.25
CA LYS A 112 4.70 7.58 9.05
C LYS A 112 3.18 7.50 9.19
N SER A 113 2.45 7.20 8.12
CA SER A 113 0.99 7.04 8.16
C SER A 113 0.58 5.86 9.06
N TRP A 114 1.37 4.78 9.04
CA TRP A 114 1.20 3.62 9.91
C TRP A 114 1.44 3.98 11.39
N THR A 115 2.63 4.46 11.72
CA THR A 115 3.03 4.72 13.12
C THR A 115 2.28 5.88 13.77
N SER A 116 1.71 6.80 12.99
CA SER A 116 0.85 7.88 13.49
C SER A 116 -0.60 7.45 13.77
N GLY A 117 -1.00 6.24 13.34
CA GLY A 117 -2.37 5.75 13.46
C GLY A 117 -3.33 6.25 12.36
N ALA A 118 -2.83 6.98 11.36
CA ALA A 118 -3.65 7.48 10.25
C ALA A 118 -4.15 6.33 9.34
N LEU A 119 -3.47 5.19 9.37
CA LEU A 119 -3.80 4.00 8.59
C LEU A 119 -4.79 3.05 9.29
N ASP A 120 -5.06 3.22 10.59
CA ASP A 120 -5.82 2.26 11.42
C ASP A 120 -7.23 2.01 10.87
N ARG A 121 -7.92 3.07 10.48
CA ARG A 121 -9.26 2.98 9.89
C ARG A 121 -9.23 2.38 8.49
N ALA A 122 -8.18 2.66 7.71
CA ALA A 122 -7.99 2.07 6.40
C ALA A 122 -7.75 0.56 6.51
N ALA A 123 -6.95 0.12 7.48
CA ALA A 123 -6.73 -1.28 7.78
C ALA A 123 -8.03 -1.98 8.21
N SER A 124 -8.79 -1.37 9.13
CA SER A 124 -10.06 -1.91 9.62
C SER A 124 -11.12 -2.07 8.53
N ARG A 125 -11.09 -1.23 7.48
CA ARG A 125 -12.06 -1.24 6.37
C ARG A 125 -11.57 -1.98 5.12
N GLY A 126 -10.36 -2.51 5.12
CA GLY A 126 -9.76 -3.12 3.93
C GLY A 126 -9.57 -2.14 2.77
N SER A 127 -9.33 -0.86 3.07
CA SER A 127 -9.10 0.17 2.04
C SER A 127 -7.83 -0.13 1.24
N ILE A 128 -7.84 0.19 -0.06
CA ILE A 128 -6.69 0.09 -0.94
C ILE A 128 -5.45 0.84 -0.40
N ALA A 129 -5.63 1.92 0.38
CA ALA A 129 -4.50 2.59 1.04
C ALA A 129 -3.69 1.64 1.93
N TYR A 130 -4.39 0.78 2.69
CA TYR A 130 -3.73 -0.20 3.55
C TYR A 130 -3.03 -1.28 2.73
N VAL A 131 -3.66 -1.75 1.65
CA VAL A 131 -3.09 -2.76 0.75
C VAL A 131 -1.83 -2.24 0.04
N LEU A 132 -1.86 -0.99 -0.44
CA LEU A 132 -0.71 -0.31 -1.04
C LEU A 132 0.47 -0.25 -0.07
N VAL A 133 0.22 0.20 1.16
CA VAL A 133 1.26 0.26 2.19
C VAL A 133 1.83 -1.11 2.51
N LEU A 134 0.97 -2.13 2.70
CA LEU A 134 1.44 -3.50 2.93
C LEU A 134 2.30 -4.02 1.77
N HIS A 135 1.84 -3.84 0.54
CA HIS A 135 2.51 -4.31 -0.66
C HIS A 135 3.92 -3.71 -0.80
N HIS A 136 3.99 -2.38 -0.80
CA HIS A 136 5.25 -1.68 -1.01
C HIS A 136 6.21 -1.81 0.19
N LEU A 137 5.71 -1.76 1.43
CA LEU A 137 6.58 -1.97 2.59
C LEU A 137 7.08 -3.41 2.67
N SER A 138 6.26 -4.40 2.35
CA SER A 138 6.69 -5.80 2.32
C SER A 138 7.81 -5.99 1.30
N HIS A 139 7.64 -5.45 0.09
CA HIS A 139 8.66 -5.54 -0.94
C HIS A 139 9.94 -4.77 -0.55
N PHE A 140 9.81 -3.53 -0.10
CA PHE A 140 10.94 -2.71 0.30
C PHE A 140 11.72 -3.35 1.46
N ILE A 141 11.03 -3.81 2.51
CA ILE A 141 11.69 -4.34 3.71
C ILE A 141 12.33 -5.69 3.44
N PHE A 142 11.62 -6.60 2.78
CA PHE A 142 12.07 -7.99 2.70
C PHE A 142 12.86 -8.33 1.43
N HIS A 143 12.84 -7.46 0.40
CA HIS A 143 13.53 -7.71 -0.87
C HIS A 143 14.60 -6.65 -1.21
N SER A 144 14.65 -5.49 -0.54
CA SER A 144 15.73 -4.50 -0.76
C SER A 144 16.90 -4.71 0.20
N SER A 145 18.13 -4.80 -0.31
CA SER A 145 19.28 -5.27 0.50
C SER A 145 20.63 -4.58 0.27
N THR A 146 20.72 -3.47 -0.47
CA THR A 146 22.03 -2.85 -0.78
C THR A 146 22.12 -1.36 -0.45
N GLY A 147 23.31 -0.93 0.00
CA GLY A 147 23.69 0.49 0.17
C GLY A 147 22.77 1.28 1.11
N ASP A 148 22.42 2.51 0.72
CA ASP A 148 21.59 3.42 1.52
C ASP A 148 20.17 2.87 1.78
N LYS A 149 19.65 2.03 0.87
CA LYS A 149 18.34 1.38 1.04
C LYS A 149 18.34 0.43 2.25
N LEU A 150 19.48 -0.17 2.58
CA LEU A 150 19.66 -1.02 3.77
C LEU A 150 19.53 -0.21 5.07
N LEU A 151 20.16 0.97 5.12
CA LEU A 151 20.09 1.87 6.28
C LEU A 151 18.66 2.36 6.50
N LEU A 152 17.98 2.75 5.40
CA LEU A 152 16.59 3.16 5.45
C LEU A 152 15.69 2.00 5.91
N ARG A 153 15.82 0.81 5.32
CA ARG A 153 15.08 -0.39 5.75
C ARG A 153 15.22 -0.60 7.25
N ASN A 154 16.45 -0.62 7.77
CA ASN A 154 16.68 -0.88 9.18
C ASN A 154 16.04 0.21 10.07
N LYS A 155 16.13 1.49 9.67
CA LYS A 155 15.43 2.59 10.35
C LYS A 155 13.92 2.36 10.41
N LEU A 156 13.31 1.99 9.28
CA LEU A 156 11.87 1.77 9.18
C LEU A 156 11.40 0.57 10.00
N VAL A 157 12.12 -0.56 9.91
CA VAL A 157 11.84 -1.75 10.72
C VAL A 157 11.85 -1.43 12.21
N ARG A 158 12.88 -0.70 12.68
CA ARG A 158 12.95 -0.29 14.09
C ARG A 158 11.77 0.61 14.47
N SER A 159 11.31 1.47 13.56
CA SER A 159 10.12 2.30 13.78
C SER A 159 8.85 1.47 13.94
N LEU A 160 8.64 0.48 13.06
CA LEU A 160 7.50 -0.43 13.11
C LEU A 160 7.52 -1.31 14.38
N LEU A 161 8.68 -1.82 14.78
CA LEU A 161 8.81 -2.64 16.00
C LEU A 161 8.54 -1.84 17.28
N ARG A 162 8.94 -0.56 17.32
CA ARG A 162 8.60 0.33 18.45
C ARG A 162 7.09 0.56 18.52
N ASP A 163 6.47 0.82 17.37
CA ASP A 163 5.02 1.04 17.28
C ASP A 163 4.22 -0.22 17.65
N PHE A 164 4.68 -1.41 17.24
CA PHE A 164 4.17 -2.71 17.68
C PHE A 164 4.24 -2.90 19.20
N SER A 165 5.37 -2.53 19.82
CA SER A 165 5.56 -2.63 21.28
C SER A 165 4.56 -1.75 22.03
N LEU A 166 4.24 -0.57 21.48
CA LEU A 166 3.42 0.45 22.14
C LEU A 166 1.91 0.27 21.94
N LYS A 167 1.47 -0.38 20.85
CA LYS A 167 0.05 -0.42 20.45
C LYS A 167 -0.40 -1.84 20.12
N GLN A 168 -1.23 -2.42 20.99
CA GLN A 168 -1.74 -3.78 20.82
C GLN A 168 -2.52 -3.99 19.51
N HIS A 169 -3.27 -3.00 19.02
CA HIS A 169 -4.01 -3.15 17.76
C HIS A 169 -3.12 -3.13 16.51
N HIS A 170 -1.88 -2.65 16.62
CA HIS A 170 -0.90 -2.70 15.52
C HIS A 170 -0.19 -4.05 15.43
N GLU A 171 -0.40 -4.94 16.39
CA GLU A 171 0.04 -6.35 16.36
C GLU A 171 -0.48 -7.06 15.11
N ALA A 172 -1.79 -6.99 14.87
CA ALA A 172 -2.42 -7.57 13.67
C ALA A 172 -1.87 -6.98 12.38
N MET A 173 -1.64 -5.67 12.35
CA MET A 173 -1.11 -5.01 11.16
C MET A 173 0.32 -5.48 10.85
N LEU A 174 1.20 -5.60 11.87
CA LEU A 174 2.57 -6.06 11.66
C LEU A 174 2.61 -7.55 11.26
N LEU A 175 1.71 -8.37 11.82
CA LEU A 175 1.53 -9.76 11.37
C LEU A 175 1.12 -9.82 9.91
N ASN A 176 0.14 -9.01 9.48
CA ASN A 176 -0.26 -8.92 8.07
C ASN A 176 0.89 -8.53 7.15
N LEU A 177 1.79 -7.62 7.59
CA LEU A 177 2.98 -7.25 6.82
C LEU A 177 3.93 -8.43 6.63
N ILE A 178 4.18 -9.20 7.69
CA ILE A 178 5.09 -10.36 7.65
C ILE A 178 4.49 -11.50 6.84
N GLN A 179 3.18 -11.70 6.94
CA GLN A 179 2.44 -12.73 6.22
C GLN A 179 2.00 -12.27 4.82
N TYR A 180 2.31 -11.04 4.42
CA TYR A 180 1.88 -10.50 3.14
C TYR A 180 2.47 -11.30 1.98
N GLU A 181 1.64 -12.06 1.28
CA GLU A 181 2.01 -12.71 0.03
C GLU A 181 1.35 -11.98 -1.13
N GLU A 182 2.16 -11.60 -2.10
CA GLU A 182 1.64 -11.15 -3.39
C GLU A 182 0.93 -12.35 -4.01
N LYS A 183 -0.40 -12.25 -4.20
CA LYS A 183 -1.16 -13.26 -4.92
C LYS A 183 -0.69 -13.22 -6.36
N ALA A 184 0.31 -14.02 -6.70
CA ALA A 184 0.70 -14.25 -8.08
C ALA A 184 -0.55 -14.71 -8.83
N SER A 185 -0.88 -14.02 -9.91
CA SER A 185 -1.88 -14.45 -10.86
C SER A 185 -1.60 -15.91 -11.25
N SER A 186 -2.51 -16.83 -10.86
CA SER A 186 -2.66 -18.23 -11.29
C SER A 186 -1.98 -19.33 -10.45
N GLN A 187 -2.84 -20.23 -9.92
CA GLN A 187 -2.68 -21.70 -9.78
C GLN A 187 -1.47 -22.20 -8.96
N THR A 188 -1.59 -22.93 -7.85
CA THR A 188 -2.33 -24.18 -7.61
C THR A 188 -2.13 -24.48 -6.12
N ILE A 189 -3.20 -24.65 -5.33
CA ILE A 189 -3.08 -24.98 -3.90
C ILE A 189 -2.43 -26.36 -3.79
N ASN A 190 -1.21 -26.41 -3.26
CA ASN A 190 -0.49 -27.66 -3.01
C ASN A 190 -0.08 -27.69 -1.54
N LEU A 191 -0.14 -28.85 -0.88
CA LEU A 191 0.28 -29.06 0.52
C LEU A 191 1.76 -28.70 0.80
N LYS A 192 2.53 -28.30 -0.21
CA LYS A 192 3.88 -27.71 -0.09
C LYS A 192 3.85 -26.22 0.31
N ASP A 193 2.70 -25.57 0.21
CA ASP A 193 2.53 -24.13 0.45
C ASP A 193 2.74 -23.77 1.93
N ASP A 194 2.26 -24.58 2.88
CA ASP A 194 2.38 -24.24 4.31
C ASP A 194 3.84 -24.24 4.81
N LEU A 195 4.63 -25.22 4.37
CA LEU A 195 6.06 -25.29 4.70
C LEU A 195 6.85 -24.16 4.01
N GLN A 196 6.46 -23.77 2.81
CA GLN A 196 7.09 -22.70 2.04
C GLN A 196 6.73 -21.33 2.62
N LEU A 197 5.47 -21.11 3.01
CA LEU A 197 4.97 -19.95 3.73
C LEU A 197 5.71 -19.79 5.07
N TYR A 198 5.81 -20.85 5.87
CA TYR A 198 6.53 -20.80 7.14
C TYR A 198 8.03 -20.49 6.94
N SER A 199 8.65 -21.06 5.92
CA SER A 199 10.03 -20.74 5.54
C SER A 199 10.21 -19.27 5.15
N ASN A 200 9.28 -18.72 4.36
CA ASN A 200 9.29 -17.31 3.97
C ASN A 200 9.09 -16.38 5.17
N ILE A 201 8.16 -16.71 6.06
CA ILE A 201 7.93 -15.93 7.28
C ILE A 201 9.18 -15.94 8.18
N ASN A 202 9.86 -17.07 8.33
CA ASN A 202 11.11 -17.12 9.10
C ASN A 202 12.19 -16.24 8.49
N LYS A 203 12.38 -16.26 7.16
CA LYS A 203 13.33 -15.35 6.49
C LYS A 203 12.99 -13.88 6.74
N ARG A 204 11.70 -13.54 6.73
CA ARG A 204 11.25 -12.17 7.06
C ARG A 204 11.52 -11.80 8.50
N LEU A 205 11.32 -12.71 9.46
CA LEU A 205 11.69 -12.52 10.87
C LEU A 205 13.20 -12.36 11.06
N ASP A 206 14.03 -13.05 10.26
CA ASP A 206 15.48 -12.89 10.27
C ASP A 206 15.88 -11.47 9.81
N VAL A 207 15.26 -10.95 8.73
CA VAL A 207 15.46 -9.56 8.30
C VAL A 207 15.10 -8.56 9.40
N LEU A 208 14.01 -8.79 10.15
CA LEU A 208 13.66 -7.93 11.28
C LEU A 208 14.70 -8.01 12.42
N THR A 209 15.23 -9.20 12.65
CA THR A 209 16.29 -9.45 13.65
C THR A 209 17.58 -8.71 13.29
N GLU A 210 18.01 -8.79 12.02
CA GLU A 210 19.19 -8.09 11.50
C GLU A 210 19.07 -6.57 11.67
N ALA A 211 17.90 -6.02 11.32
CA ALA A 211 17.62 -4.58 11.42
C ALA A 211 17.67 -4.04 12.85
N CYS A 212 17.55 -4.91 13.86
CA CYS A 212 17.66 -4.51 15.26
C CYS A 212 19.11 -4.16 15.68
N GLU A 213 20.14 -4.56 14.92
CA GLU A 213 21.55 -4.21 15.18
C GLU A 213 21.94 -4.38 16.68
N GLN A 214 21.60 -5.53 17.28
CA GLN A 214 21.85 -5.87 18.70
C GLN A 214 21.04 -5.09 19.75
N ASN A 215 20.04 -4.29 19.35
CA ASN A 215 19.13 -3.64 20.29
C ASN A 215 18.27 -4.67 21.03
N SER A 216 18.59 -4.94 22.30
CA SER A 216 17.95 -5.97 23.12
C SER A 216 16.44 -5.78 23.28
N SER A 217 15.97 -4.53 23.39
CA SER A 217 14.54 -4.22 23.50
C SER A 217 13.79 -4.64 22.22
N LEU A 218 14.30 -4.25 21.05
CA LEU A 218 13.66 -4.57 19.77
C LEU A 218 13.76 -6.06 19.44
N LEU A 219 14.88 -6.72 19.81
CA LEU A 219 15.04 -8.16 19.66
C LEU A 219 13.99 -8.94 20.49
N ASN A 220 13.60 -8.44 21.66
CA ASN A 220 12.53 -9.06 22.45
C ASN A 220 11.16 -8.91 21.77
N GLU A 221 10.90 -7.79 21.10
CA GLU A 221 9.68 -7.63 20.30
C GLU A 221 9.63 -8.60 19.11
N VAL A 222 10.75 -8.80 18.42
CA VAL A 222 10.84 -9.82 17.34
C VAL A 222 10.60 -11.23 17.88
N LYS A 223 11.08 -11.56 19.09
CA LYS A 223 10.78 -12.85 19.74
C LYS A 223 9.30 -13.00 20.06
N LYS A 224 8.65 -11.96 20.60
CA LYS A 224 7.20 -11.95 20.84
C LYS A 224 6.46 -12.18 19.53
N LEU A 225 6.83 -11.47 18.47
CA LEU A 225 6.24 -11.61 17.15
C LEU A 225 6.40 -13.03 16.57
N LYS A 226 7.58 -13.64 16.75
CA LYS A 226 7.83 -15.03 16.36
C LYS A 226 6.90 -16.01 17.08
N SER A 227 6.67 -15.83 18.38
CA SER A 227 5.71 -16.68 19.12
C SER A 227 4.27 -16.51 18.64
N LEU A 228 3.86 -15.28 18.29
CA LEU A 228 2.52 -15.01 17.77
C LEU A 228 2.29 -15.70 16.43
N VAL A 229 3.26 -15.60 15.51
CA VAL A 229 3.22 -16.31 14.23
C VAL A 229 3.08 -17.82 14.43
N GLN A 230 3.88 -18.40 15.32
CA GLN A 230 3.83 -19.85 15.60
C GLN A 230 2.46 -20.29 16.10
N ASN A 231 1.80 -19.48 16.93
CA ASN A 231 0.45 -19.76 17.43
C ASN A 231 -0.64 -19.60 16.35
N THR A 232 -0.37 -18.87 15.27
CA THR A 232 -1.34 -18.64 14.19
C THR A 232 -1.27 -19.71 13.10
N VAL A 233 -0.11 -20.36 12.96
CA VAL A 233 0.18 -21.39 11.94
C VAL A 233 0.04 -22.82 12.50
N SER A 234 -0.05 -22.98 13.83
CA SER A 234 -0.30 -24.27 14.51
C SER A 234 -1.79 -24.56 14.65
#